data_AF-A0A7T2U4V4-F1
#
_entry.id   AF-A0A7T2U4V4-F1
#
_cell.length_a   1.000
_cell.length_b   1.000
_cell.length_c   1.000
_cell.angle_alpha   90.00
_cell.angle_beta   90.00
_cell.angle_gamma   90.00
#
_symmetry.space_group_name_H-M   'P 1'
#
loop_
_entity.id
_entity.type
_entity.pdbx_description
1 polymer ?
#
loop_
_entity_poly.entity_id
_entity_poly.type
_entity_poly.pdbx_seq_one_letter_code
_entity_poly.pdbx_strand_id
1 'polypeptide(L)'
;MATNDFLVFGGGSSPNVIDQATYAALAARLSGFVSGTAQSQQLNKVWRQSSIMAAVLAQFTANYSGQNSVDDGTTATLLANLVVALNAAGITAGQFDNSTKQATTAFVQRALGNFQAFYSFNTTPQNLTASLAGSFIVYFGSSAGTFNLPAESAVPAGGAFFIQNISSASLTINRAGTDTIIVGSSTVTSLTLGPGDSVLLTGVNNSSQWTAAGIAQLPYAAVMSGPNFTTAAQFDSSTRLATTAFVQRALGSFSGIKLVQSTNTTLDATAFGTAIQISGSSCTITLPSGNGAQPGSTIRFYAQGAAGATYTIKAVGGAFIYAPGAGMGSSNTTLTLNNNDTVELTNRSGNEWDVTGGSWIISNEAVTLGPNATGTTAASGDNSTKLATTAYVQANVNAGRLLNVQTFTSSSTYTNTPGTNKIRVRGRGTGGGSAGVPSTSSTQVAAAGGGGGGPYIDVWFTSGFTGGVPVTIGAPGTAGAAGLNNGGNGGTSTFGSLVTLPGGVGSAATAAGVPPLIAGAGTISSPPTATGGIILDSAVGGPGSVGQVFASGAGVGGDGGASGDGRPGPGGRIQGQPGTPAQSSGTGASGGSQGNTGGALSGGAGGNAYFIVEEWS
;
A
#
# COMPACT_ATOMS: atom_id res chain seq x y z
N MET A 1 -34.79 -86.91 -22.72
CA MET A 1 -34.80 -86.21 -24.02
C MET A 1 -36.26 -86.12 -24.44
N ALA A 2 -36.72 -84.97 -24.93
CA ALA A 2 -38.08 -84.83 -25.43
C ALA A 2 -38.35 -85.83 -26.56
N THR A 3 -39.53 -86.42 -26.59
CA THR A 3 -39.93 -87.46 -27.55
C THR A 3 -40.74 -86.88 -28.71
N ASN A 4 -40.77 -87.61 -29.83
CA ASN A 4 -41.52 -87.25 -31.03
C ASN A 4 -42.42 -88.41 -31.43
N ASP A 5 -43.74 -88.19 -31.37
CA ASP A 5 -44.74 -89.21 -31.70
C ASP A 5 -45.13 -89.18 -33.19
N PHE A 6 -44.69 -88.16 -33.95
CA PHE A 6 -44.93 -88.07 -35.38
C PHE A 6 -43.92 -88.94 -36.13
N LEU A 7 -44.36 -90.13 -36.54
CA LEU A 7 -43.52 -91.14 -37.18
C LEU A 7 -43.64 -91.12 -38.70
N VAL A 8 -42.57 -91.55 -39.36
CA VAL A 8 -42.52 -91.67 -40.83
C VAL A 8 -43.32 -92.87 -41.31
N PHE A 9 -44.34 -92.64 -42.14
CA PHE A 9 -45.09 -93.69 -42.82
C PHE A 9 -44.34 -94.19 -44.06
N GLY A 10 -44.22 -95.51 -44.23
CA GLY A 10 -43.53 -96.09 -45.40
C GLY A 10 -42.02 -95.78 -45.46
N GLY A 11 -41.37 -95.54 -44.32
CA GLY A 11 -39.94 -95.24 -44.21
C GLY A 11 -39.01 -96.45 -44.05
N GLY A 12 -39.54 -97.69 -44.09
CA GLY A 12 -38.75 -98.92 -43.97
C GLY A 12 -37.80 -99.16 -45.15
N SER A 13 -36.95 -100.18 -45.06
CA SER A 13 -35.91 -100.50 -46.06
C SER A 13 -36.42 -100.87 -47.45
N SER A 14 -37.64 -101.42 -47.55
CA SER A 14 -38.29 -101.80 -48.81
C SER A 14 -39.75 -101.35 -48.85
N PRO A 15 -40.02 -100.03 -48.97
CA PRO A 15 -41.38 -99.53 -48.84
C PRO A 15 -42.19 -99.75 -50.13
N ASN A 16 -43.47 -100.11 -49.99
CA ASN A 16 -44.41 -100.26 -51.10
C ASN A 16 -44.82 -98.88 -51.63
N VAL A 17 -43.92 -98.19 -52.34
CA VAL A 17 -44.08 -96.83 -52.86
C VAL A 17 -43.53 -96.73 -54.27
N ILE A 18 -44.15 -95.90 -55.11
CA ILE A 18 -43.56 -95.57 -56.41
C ILE A 18 -42.31 -94.69 -56.26
N ASP A 19 -41.45 -94.70 -57.28
CA ASP A 19 -40.26 -93.85 -57.33
C ASP A 19 -40.61 -92.35 -57.46
N GLN A 20 -39.60 -91.49 -57.34
CA GLN A 20 -39.82 -90.04 -57.36
C GLN A 20 -40.23 -89.51 -58.73
N ALA A 21 -39.69 -90.06 -59.82
CA ALA A 21 -39.99 -89.60 -61.17
C ALA A 21 -41.43 -89.95 -61.57
N THR A 22 -41.85 -91.17 -61.27
CA THR A 22 -43.21 -91.69 -61.47
C THR A 22 -44.22 -90.88 -60.65
N TYR A 23 -43.90 -90.52 -59.40
CA TYR A 23 -44.78 -89.70 -58.58
C TYR A 23 -44.87 -88.24 -59.08
N ALA A 24 -43.75 -87.67 -59.53
CA ALA A 24 -43.74 -86.31 -60.08
C ALA A 24 -44.63 -86.19 -61.32
N ALA A 25 -44.65 -87.22 -62.17
CA ALA A 25 -45.45 -87.33 -63.37
C ALA A 25 -46.91 -87.81 -63.14
N LEU A 26 -47.25 -88.26 -61.92
CA LEU A 26 -48.58 -88.79 -61.61
C LEU A 26 -49.64 -87.68 -61.71
N ALA A 27 -50.62 -87.84 -62.61
CA ALA A 27 -51.70 -86.87 -62.81
C ALA A 27 -52.51 -86.57 -61.54
N ALA A 28 -52.68 -87.57 -60.66
CA ALA A 28 -53.37 -87.44 -59.37
C ALA A 28 -52.63 -86.51 -58.38
N ARG A 29 -51.33 -86.21 -58.58
CA ARG A 29 -50.62 -85.19 -57.77
C ARG A 29 -51.21 -83.79 -57.97
N LEU A 30 -51.71 -83.50 -59.18
CA LEU A 30 -52.31 -82.21 -59.53
C LEU A 30 -53.82 -82.20 -59.27
N SER A 31 -54.51 -83.30 -59.59
CA SER A 31 -55.98 -83.38 -59.58
C SER A 31 -56.59 -84.04 -58.33
N GLY A 32 -55.75 -84.62 -57.46
CA GLY A 32 -56.20 -85.51 -56.40
C GLY A 32 -56.60 -86.90 -56.94
N PHE A 33 -56.85 -87.84 -56.02
CA PHE A 33 -57.43 -89.13 -56.41
C PHE A 33 -58.93 -88.96 -56.65
N VAL A 34 -59.38 -89.36 -57.84
CA VAL A 34 -60.80 -89.38 -58.24
C VAL A 34 -61.39 -90.78 -58.08
N SER A 35 -62.70 -90.93 -58.30
CA SER A 35 -63.38 -92.24 -58.22
C SER A 35 -62.69 -93.29 -59.09
N GLY A 36 -62.30 -94.43 -58.49
CA GLY A 36 -61.56 -95.50 -59.14
C GLY A 36 -60.65 -96.27 -58.20
N THR A 37 -59.83 -97.16 -58.74
CA THR A 37 -58.89 -97.99 -57.98
C THR A 37 -57.68 -97.16 -57.55
N ALA A 38 -57.50 -96.94 -56.25
CA ALA A 38 -56.31 -96.28 -55.72
C ALA A 38 -55.17 -97.28 -55.52
N GLN A 39 -54.06 -97.09 -56.24
CA GLN A 39 -52.89 -97.96 -56.10
C GLN A 39 -52.16 -97.65 -54.78
N SER A 40 -51.96 -98.67 -53.94
CA SER A 40 -51.32 -98.52 -52.64
C SER A 40 -49.93 -97.89 -52.74
N GLN A 41 -49.17 -98.17 -53.80
CA GLN A 41 -47.84 -97.58 -54.04
C GLN A 41 -47.88 -96.06 -54.28
N GLN A 42 -48.95 -95.56 -54.87
CA GLN A 42 -49.16 -94.14 -55.11
C GLN A 42 -49.60 -93.45 -53.81
N LEU A 43 -50.57 -94.03 -53.10
CA LEU A 43 -51.05 -93.51 -51.81
C LEU A 43 -49.95 -93.50 -50.74
N ASN A 44 -49.21 -94.61 -50.61
CA ASN A 44 -48.09 -94.71 -49.67
C ASN A 44 -47.00 -93.66 -49.96
N LYS A 45 -46.80 -93.27 -51.23
CA LYS A 45 -45.85 -92.21 -51.59
C LYS A 45 -46.32 -90.84 -51.10
N VAL A 46 -47.63 -90.54 -51.21
CA VAL A 46 -48.24 -89.32 -50.66
C VAL A 46 -48.09 -89.29 -49.14
N TRP A 47 -48.51 -90.35 -48.45
CA TRP A 47 -48.42 -90.46 -46.99
C TRP A 47 -46.98 -90.39 -46.48
N ARG A 48 -46.03 -90.97 -47.22
CA ARG A 48 -44.61 -90.87 -46.88
C ARG A 48 -44.09 -89.45 -47.00
N GLN A 49 -44.38 -88.74 -48.10
CA GLN A 49 -43.90 -87.35 -48.24
C GLN A 49 -44.46 -86.43 -47.15
N SER A 50 -45.73 -86.59 -46.77
CA SER A 50 -46.33 -85.78 -45.71
C SER A 50 -45.79 -86.15 -44.32
N SER A 51 -45.71 -87.45 -43.99
CA SER A 51 -45.26 -87.92 -42.67
C SER A 51 -43.78 -87.66 -42.41
N ILE A 52 -42.91 -87.69 -43.44
CA ILE A 52 -41.50 -87.29 -43.29
C ILE A 52 -41.40 -85.83 -42.85
N MET A 53 -42.13 -84.92 -43.50
CA MET A 53 -42.09 -83.50 -43.14
C MET A 53 -42.66 -83.25 -41.73
N ALA A 54 -43.73 -83.95 -41.36
CA ALA A 54 -44.30 -83.88 -40.02
C ALA A 54 -43.31 -84.37 -38.95
N ALA A 55 -42.67 -85.53 -39.17
CA ALA A 55 -41.68 -86.10 -38.26
C ALA A 55 -40.47 -85.18 -38.07
N VAL A 56 -39.96 -84.58 -39.15
CA VAL A 56 -38.83 -83.63 -39.09
C VAL A 56 -39.18 -82.38 -38.29
N LEU A 57 -40.35 -81.77 -38.55
CA LEU A 57 -40.79 -80.56 -37.84
C LEU A 57 -41.07 -80.85 -36.37
N ALA A 58 -41.69 -81.99 -36.06
CA ALA A 58 -41.95 -82.42 -34.70
C ALA A 58 -40.65 -82.74 -33.95
N GLN A 59 -39.65 -83.32 -34.61
CA GLN A 59 -38.33 -83.55 -34.01
C GLN A 59 -37.59 -82.24 -33.75
N PHE A 60 -37.64 -81.28 -34.67
CA PHE A 60 -37.11 -79.92 -34.45
C PHE A 60 -37.77 -79.27 -33.22
N THR A 61 -39.11 -79.34 -33.16
CA THR A 61 -39.88 -78.81 -32.04
C THR A 61 -39.46 -79.44 -30.72
N ALA A 62 -39.33 -80.77 -30.66
CA ALA A 62 -38.92 -81.47 -29.46
C ALA A 62 -37.50 -81.08 -28.99
N ASN A 63 -36.56 -80.99 -29.93
CA ASN A 63 -35.16 -80.66 -29.63
C ASN A 63 -35.01 -79.24 -29.06
N TYR A 64 -35.68 -78.24 -29.65
CA TYR A 64 -35.46 -76.84 -29.31
C TYR A 64 -36.43 -76.28 -28.27
N SER A 65 -37.63 -76.85 -28.10
CA SER A 65 -38.54 -76.47 -27.01
C SER A 65 -38.23 -77.20 -25.70
N GLY A 66 -37.55 -78.34 -25.76
CA GLY A 66 -37.37 -79.24 -24.62
C GLY A 66 -38.64 -79.98 -24.19
N GLN A 67 -39.75 -79.85 -24.93
CA GLN A 67 -41.05 -80.47 -24.66
C GLN A 67 -41.38 -81.56 -25.69
N ASN A 68 -42.17 -82.56 -25.32
CA ASN A 68 -42.57 -83.62 -26.24
C ASN A 68 -43.44 -83.10 -27.39
N SER A 69 -43.24 -83.65 -28.59
CA SER A 69 -44.13 -83.46 -29.73
C SER A 69 -45.13 -84.62 -29.78
N VAL A 70 -46.23 -84.48 -29.03
CA VAL A 70 -47.25 -85.52 -28.81
C VAL A 70 -48.27 -85.53 -29.95
N ASP A 71 -48.62 -86.72 -30.45
CA ASP A 71 -49.70 -86.94 -31.41
C ASP A 71 -51.00 -87.34 -30.69
N ASP A 72 -51.73 -86.34 -30.15
CA ASP A 72 -53.01 -86.52 -29.45
C ASP A 72 -54.22 -86.03 -30.28
N GLY A 73 -53.99 -85.65 -31.55
CA GLY A 73 -55.00 -85.08 -32.43
C GLY A 73 -55.32 -83.60 -32.19
N THR A 74 -54.64 -82.93 -31.25
CA THR A 74 -54.81 -81.49 -30.98
C THR A 74 -53.60 -80.67 -31.45
N THR A 75 -53.81 -79.40 -31.82
CA THR A 75 -52.74 -78.54 -32.39
C THR A 75 -52.20 -77.49 -31.43
N ALA A 76 -52.92 -77.18 -30.36
CA ALA A 76 -52.60 -76.04 -29.49
C ALA A 76 -51.24 -76.20 -28.79
N THR A 77 -51.01 -77.35 -28.16
CA THR A 77 -49.75 -77.66 -27.46
C THR A 77 -48.58 -77.75 -28.43
N LEU A 78 -48.77 -78.42 -29.57
CA LEU A 78 -47.74 -78.56 -30.60
C LEU A 78 -47.35 -77.19 -31.20
N LEU A 79 -48.32 -76.31 -31.45
CA LEU A 79 -48.08 -74.95 -31.91
C LEU A 79 -47.32 -74.12 -30.87
N ALA A 80 -47.73 -74.19 -29.60
CA ALA A 80 -47.02 -73.50 -28.52
C ALA A 80 -45.56 -73.97 -28.42
N ASN A 81 -45.33 -75.29 -28.48
CA ASN A 81 -43.99 -75.86 -28.48
C ASN A 81 -43.18 -75.41 -29.71
N LEU A 82 -43.79 -75.36 -30.89
CA LEU A 82 -43.12 -74.88 -32.11
C LEU A 82 -42.70 -73.41 -32.01
N VAL A 83 -43.55 -72.54 -31.43
CA VAL A 83 -43.21 -71.13 -31.19
C VAL A 83 -42.03 -71.01 -30.21
N VAL A 84 -42.02 -71.80 -29.13
CA VAL A 84 -40.89 -71.85 -28.20
C VAL A 84 -39.62 -72.32 -28.91
N ALA A 85 -39.70 -73.38 -29.72
CA ALA A 85 -38.57 -73.92 -30.47
C ALA A 85 -37.97 -72.89 -31.46
N LEU A 86 -38.81 -72.13 -32.16
CA LEU A 86 -38.35 -71.08 -33.08
C LEU A 86 -37.63 -69.93 -32.35
N ASN A 87 -38.15 -69.53 -31.18
CA ASN A 87 -37.49 -68.51 -30.35
C ASN A 87 -36.19 -69.02 -29.71
N ALA A 88 -36.17 -70.27 -29.24
CA ALA A 88 -35.02 -70.89 -28.59
C ALA A 88 -33.90 -71.26 -29.56
N ALA A 89 -34.22 -71.58 -30.82
CA ALA A 89 -33.24 -71.78 -31.88
C ALA A 89 -32.42 -70.51 -32.17
N GLY A 90 -32.92 -69.33 -31.79
CA GLY A 90 -32.17 -68.09 -31.71
C GLY A 90 -31.24 -68.04 -30.49
N ILE A 91 -30.26 -68.94 -30.40
CA ILE A 91 -29.23 -68.86 -29.35
C ILE A 91 -28.47 -67.55 -29.54
N THR A 92 -28.39 -66.73 -28.49
CA THR A 92 -27.60 -65.49 -28.53
C THR A 92 -26.15 -65.88 -28.77
N ALA A 93 -25.67 -65.51 -29.96
CA ALA A 93 -24.31 -65.77 -30.37
C ALA A 93 -23.31 -65.09 -29.41
N GLY A 94 -22.09 -65.62 -29.36
CA GLY A 94 -21.02 -65.02 -28.59
C GLY A 94 -20.81 -63.55 -28.99
N GLN A 95 -20.28 -62.75 -28.06
CA GLN A 95 -19.87 -61.38 -28.37
C GLN A 95 -18.89 -61.42 -29.55
N PHE A 96 -19.14 -60.60 -30.58
CA PHE A 96 -18.34 -60.55 -31.82
C PHE A 96 -18.46 -61.79 -32.75
N ASP A 97 -19.47 -62.67 -32.58
CA ASP A 97 -19.78 -63.71 -33.58
C ASP A 97 -20.15 -63.05 -34.93
N ASN A 98 -19.46 -63.44 -36.00
CA ASN A 98 -19.62 -62.92 -37.36
C ASN A 98 -20.18 -63.96 -38.35
N SER A 99 -20.74 -65.06 -37.85
CA SER A 99 -21.37 -66.10 -38.66
C SER A 99 -22.71 -65.65 -39.25
N THR A 100 -23.24 -66.44 -40.19
CA THR A 100 -24.54 -66.17 -40.86
C THR A 100 -25.77 -66.54 -40.02
N LYS A 101 -25.63 -66.67 -38.70
CA LYS A 101 -26.74 -66.99 -37.77
C LYS A 101 -27.70 -65.81 -37.66
N GLN A 102 -28.96 -66.10 -37.30
CA GLN A 102 -29.93 -65.06 -36.96
C GLN A 102 -29.49 -64.29 -35.70
N ALA A 103 -29.54 -62.97 -35.74
CA ALA A 103 -29.18 -62.13 -34.59
C ALA A 103 -30.33 -62.03 -33.59
N THR A 104 -30.07 -62.28 -32.31
CA THR A 104 -31.04 -62.03 -31.23
C THR A 104 -31.13 -60.55 -30.90
N THR A 105 -32.21 -60.10 -30.26
CA THR A 105 -32.35 -58.71 -29.81
C THR A 105 -31.25 -58.30 -28.82
N ALA A 106 -30.77 -59.24 -27.99
CA ALA A 106 -29.63 -59.02 -27.09
C ALA A 106 -28.32 -58.80 -27.87
N PHE A 107 -28.08 -59.55 -28.95
CA PHE A 107 -26.94 -59.32 -29.84
C PHE A 107 -27.04 -57.97 -30.56
N VAL A 108 -28.23 -57.62 -31.07
CA VAL A 108 -28.47 -56.34 -31.76
C VAL A 108 -28.31 -55.14 -30.81
N GLN A 109 -28.83 -55.20 -29.59
CA GLN A 109 -28.66 -54.12 -28.60
C GLN A 109 -27.18 -53.86 -28.29
N ARG A 110 -26.36 -54.92 -28.20
CA ARG A 110 -24.90 -54.81 -28.04
C ARG A 110 -24.23 -54.24 -29.30
N ALA A 111 -24.62 -54.70 -30.49
CA ALA A 111 -24.04 -54.25 -31.75
C ALA A 111 -24.34 -52.78 -32.08
N LEU A 112 -25.44 -52.22 -31.57
CA LEU A 112 -25.84 -50.81 -31.77
C LEU A 112 -25.11 -49.82 -30.83
N GLY A 113 -24.09 -50.27 -30.08
CA GLY A 113 -23.24 -49.40 -29.27
C GLY A 113 -23.60 -49.33 -27.78
N ASN A 114 -24.53 -50.16 -27.29
CA ASN A 114 -24.72 -50.32 -25.85
C ASN A 114 -23.60 -51.17 -25.25
N PHE A 115 -23.21 -50.85 -24.01
CA PHE A 115 -22.29 -51.69 -23.25
C PHE A 115 -22.92 -53.04 -22.91
N GLN A 116 -22.07 -54.06 -22.81
CA GLN A 116 -22.51 -55.42 -22.58
C GLN A 116 -23.11 -55.63 -21.18
N ALA A 117 -22.73 -54.78 -20.22
CA ALA A 117 -23.14 -54.73 -18.83
C ALA A 117 -22.58 -53.46 -18.16
N PHE A 118 -23.10 -53.13 -16.98
CA PHE A 118 -22.58 -52.10 -16.08
C PHE A 118 -22.04 -52.77 -14.80
N TYR A 119 -20.84 -52.40 -14.37
CA TYR A 119 -20.23 -52.87 -13.12
C TYR A 119 -19.75 -51.70 -12.27
N SER A 120 -19.89 -51.81 -10.96
CA SER A 120 -19.43 -50.81 -10.00
C SER A 120 -18.61 -51.49 -8.91
N PHE A 121 -17.40 -50.99 -8.65
CA PHE A 121 -16.50 -51.50 -7.62
C PHE A 121 -16.07 -50.41 -6.65
N ASN A 122 -16.01 -50.73 -5.36
CA ASN A 122 -15.53 -49.86 -4.29
C ASN A 122 -14.40 -50.47 -3.44
N THR A 123 -14.04 -51.73 -3.70
CA THR A 123 -12.93 -52.43 -3.04
C THR A 123 -11.74 -52.54 -3.98
N THR A 124 -10.53 -52.63 -3.43
CA THR A 124 -9.26 -52.62 -4.19
C THR A 124 -8.28 -53.65 -3.63
N PRO A 125 -7.43 -54.32 -4.45
CA PRO A 125 -7.39 -54.24 -5.91
C PRO A 125 -8.51 -55.04 -6.58
N GLN A 126 -8.99 -54.58 -7.74
CA GLN A 126 -9.86 -55.37 -8.61
C GLN A 126 -9.07 -55.97 -9.76
N ASN A 127 -9.20 -57.28 -9.97
CA ASN A 127 -8.66 -57.96 -11.13
C ASN A 127 -9.77 -58.10 -12.18
N LEU A 128 -9.70 -57.29 -13.23
CA LEU A 128 -10.64 -57.39 -14.33
C LEU A 128 -10.38 -58.68 -15.11
N THR A 129 -11.44 -59.39 -15.49
CA THR A 129 -11.34 -60.63 -16.27
C THR A 129 -11.79 -60.38 -17.71
N ALA A 130 -11.39 -61.26 -18.63
CA ALA A 130 -11.80 -61.18 -20.03
C ALA A 130 -13.33 -61.19 -20.23
N SER A 131 -14.08 -61.81 -19.31
CA SER A 131 -15.54 -61.83 -19.35
C SER A 131 -16.19 -60.45 -19.21
N LEU A 132 -15.46 -59.48 -18.65
CA LEU A 132 -15.93 -58.10 -18.47
C LEU A 132 -15.72 -57.23 -19.72
N ALA A 133 -15.15 -57.76 -20.80
CA ALA A 133 -14.89 -57.00 -22.03
C ALA A 133 -16.19 -56.49 -22.70
N GLY A 134 -16.22 -55.21 -23.00
CA GLY A 134 -17.36 -54.47 -23.55
C GLY A 134 -18.25 -53.81 -22.49
N SER A 135 -17.84 -53.80 -21.21
CA SER A 135 -18.64 -53.27 -20.11
C SER A 135 -18.31 -51.81 -19.78
N PHE A 136 -19.28 -51.12 -19.19
CA PHE A 136 -19.07 -49.87 -18.48
C PHE A 136 -18.73 -50.18 -17.02
N ILE A 137 -17.58 -49.73 -16.56
CA ILE A 137 -17.03 -50.05 -15.24
C ILE A 137 -16.79 -48.77 -14.47
N VAL A 138 -17.26 -48.73 -13.23
CA VAL A 138 -17.13 -47.58 -12.35
C VAL A 138 -16.34 -47.94 -11.11
N TYR A 139 -15.42 -47.06 -10.73
CA TYR A 139 -14.82 -47.06 -9.40
C TYR A 139 -15.42 -45.95 -8.53
N PHE A 140 -15.86 -46.30 -7.32
CA PHE A 140 -16.49 -45.37 -6.37
C PHE A 140 -15.96 -45.51 -4.93
N GLY A 141 -14.75 -46.04 -4.73
CA GLY A 141 -14.16 -46.23 -3.40
C GLY A 141 -13.65 -44.95 -2.74
N SER A 142 -13.65 -44.86 -1.41
CA SER A 142 -13.23 -43.64 -0.69
C SER A 142 -11.71 -43.41 -0.59
N SER A 143 -10.90 -44.34 -1.10
CA SER A 143 -9.43 -44.35 -1.00
C SER A 143 -8.80 -44.63 -2.36
N ALA A 144 -7.49 -44.42 -2.50
CA ALA A 144 -6.79 -44.75 -3.75
C ALA A 144 -7.00 -46.22 -4.12
N GLY A 145 -7.42 -46.46 -5.36
CA GLY A 145 -7.80 -47.78 -5.88
C GLY A 145 -6.87 -48.29 -6.96
N THR A 146 -6.92 -49.59 -7.21
CA THR A 146 -6.14 -50.25 -8.27
C THR A 146 -7.03 -51.24 -9.03
N PHE A 147 -7.12 -51.07 -10.36
CA PHE A 147 -7.68 -52.07 -11.27
C PHE A 147 -6.57 -52.70 -12.08
N ASN A 148 -6.47 -54.02 -12.07
CA ASN A 148 -5.54 -54.78 -12.90
C ASN A 148 -6.29 -55.30 -14.12
N LEU A 149 -5.83 -54.95 -15.31
CA LEU A 149 -6.35 -55.48 -16.57
C LEU A 149 -6.05 -56.99 -16.66
N PRO A 150 -6.87 -57.77 -17.38
CA PRO A 150 -6.45 -59.10 -17.83
C PRO A 150 -5.31 -58.97 -18.85
N ALA A 151 -4.63 -60.09 -19.13
CA ALA A 151 -3.74 -60.16 -20.29
C ALA A 151 -4.52 -59.83 -21.56
N GLU A 152 -3.97 -59.00 -22.44
CA GLU A 152 -4.63 -58.61 -23.68
C GLU A 152 -4.94 -59.82 -24.56
N SER A 153 -4.05 -60.81 -24.59
CA SER A 153 -4.25 -62.08 -25.29
C SER A 153 -5.40 -62.94 -24.74
N ALA A 154 -5.90 -62.65 -23.53
CA ALA A 154 -7.06 -63.33 -22.97
C ALA A 154 -8.39 -62.68 -23.39
N VAL A 155 -8.35 -61.50 -24.01
CA VAL A 155 -9.53 -60.74 -24.42
C VAL A 155 -9.77 -60.91 -25.93
N PRO A 156 -11.02 -61.06 -26.40
CA PRO A 156 -11.30 -61.12 -27.83
C PRO A 156 -10.77 -59.88 -28.57
N ALA A 157 -10.41 -60.05 -29.84
CA ALA A 157 -9.99 -58.95 -30.72
C ALA A 157 -11.00 -57.79 -30.70
N GLY A 158 -10.54 -56.57 -30.39
CA GLY A 158 -11.40 -55.39 -30.24
C GLY A 158 -12.19 -55.32 -28.93
N GLY A 159 -11.99 -56.24 -28.00
CA GLY A 159 -12.58 -56.16 -26.66
C GLY A 159 -12.08 -54.91 -25.92
N ALA A 160 -13.01 -54.20 -25.29
CA ALA A 160 -12.73 -52.90 -24.68
C ALA A 160 -13.33 -52.73 -23.28
N PHE A 161 -12.70 -51.96 -22.42
CA PHE A 161 -13.20 -51.59 -21.10
C PHE A 161 -13.41 -50.09 -21.06
N PHE A 162 -14.64 -49.64 -20.83
CA PHE A 162 -14.88 -48.24 -20.47
C PHE A 162 -14.84 -48.13 -18.96
N ILE A 163 -13.86 -47.43 -18.42
CA ILE A 163 -13.64 -47.29 -16.98
C ILE A 163 -13.77 -45.81 -16.60
N GLN A 164 -14.59 -45.53 -15.59
CA GLN A 164 -14.76 -44.19 -15.03
C GLN A 164 -14.46 -44.20 -13.53
N ASN A 165 -13.69 -43.21 -13.09
CA ASN A 165 -13.47 -42.95 -11.68
C ASN A 165 -14.44 -41.87 -11.20
N ILE A 166 -15.51 -42.25 -10.49
CA ILE A 166 -16.43 -41.28 -9.88
C ILE A 166 -16.14 -41.07 -8.38
N SER A 167 -15.02 -41.60 -7.91
CA SER A 167 -14.65 -41.55 -6.51
C SER A 167 -13.97 -40.24 -6.13
N SER A 168 -13.70 -40.04 -4.83
CA SER A 168 -12.94 -38.90 -4.31
C SER A 168 -11.42 -39.11 -4.31
N ALA A 169 -10.93 -40.25 -4.81
CA ALA A 169 -9.52 -40.63 -4.79
C ALA A 169 -9.04 -41.13 -6.14
N SER A 170 -7.73 -41.20 -6.37
CA SER A 170 -7.17 -41.66 -7.64
C SER A 170 -7.34 -43.18 -7.83
N LEU A 171 -7.63 -43.61 -9.05
CA LEU A 171 -7.66 -45.00 -9.49
C LEU A 171 -6.48 -45.27 -10.42
N THR A 172 -5.64 -46.24 -10.08
CA THR A 172 -4.55 -46.70 -10.95
C THR A 172 -4.98 -47.93 -11.73
N ILE A 173 -4.87 -47.89 -13.05
CA ILE A 173 -5.10 -49.03 -13.93
C ILE A 173 -3.74 -49.62 -14.32
N ASN A 174 -3.51 -50.87 -13.95
CA ASN A 174 -2.28 -51.60 -14.27
C ASN A 174 -2.49 -52.55 -15.45
N ARG A 175 -1.45 -52.67 -16.29
CA ARG A 175 -1.36 -53.72 -17.30
C ARG A 175 -1.15 -55.10 -16.64
N ALA A 176 -1.43 -56.17 -17.38
CA ALA A 176 -1.01 -57.51 -17.02
C ALA A 176 0.38 -57.84 -17.57
N GLY A 177 1.22 -58.53 -16.79
CA GLY A 177 2.46 -59.13 -17.28
C GLY A 177 3.38 -58.17 -18.04
N THR A 178 3.64 -58.45 -19.31
CA THR A 178 4.47 -57.65 -20.25
C THR A 178 3.67 -56.75 -21.19
N ASP A 179 2.34 -56.69 -21.06
CA ASP A 179 1.49 -55.85 -21.92
C ASP A 179 1.81 -54.36 -21.75
N THR A 180 1.43 -53.48 -22.67
CA THR A 180 1.62 -52.03 -22.51
C THR A 180 0.32 -51.26 -22.74
N ILE A 181 0.21 -50.03 -22.23
CA ILE A 181 -0.92 -49.14 -22.48
C ILE A 181 -0.42 -47.98 -23.35
N ILE A 182 -0.92 -47.89 -24.57
CA ILE A 182 -0.63 -46.82 -25.52
C ILE A 182 -1.46 -45.59 -25.13
N VAL A 183 -0.79 -44.47 -24.89
CA VAL A 183 -1.36 -43.15 -24.60
C VAL A 183 -0.70 -42.12 -25.52
N GLY A 184 -1.48 -41.31 -26.23
CA GLY A 184 -0.95 -40.43 -27.29
C GLY A 184 -0.06 -41.21 -28.28
N SER A 185 1.22 -40.83 -28.38
CA SER A 185 2.24 -41.51 -29.19
C SER A 185 3.29 -42.25 -28.35
N SER A 186 2.97 -42.60 -27.10
CA SER A 186 3.86 -43.25 -26.13
C SER A 186 3.20 -44.46 -25.49
N THR A 187 3.98 -45.25 -24.74
CA THR A 187 3.48 -46.41 -23.97
C THR A 187 3.79 -46.25 -22.50
N VAL A 188 2.82 -46.56 -21.64
CA VAL A 188 2.95 -46.56 -20.18
C VAL A 188 2.65 -47.93 -19.59
N THR A 189 3.11 -48.16 -18.37
CA THR A 189 2.87 -49.42 -17.63
C THR A 189 1.66 -49.36 -16.69
N SER A 190 1.16 -48.15 -16.43
CA SER A 190 -0.07 -47.92 -15.69
C SER A 190 -0.65 -46.58 -16.13
N LEU A 191 -1.95 -46.41 -15.91
CA LEU A 191 -2.66 -45.17 -16.19
C LEU A 191 -3.45 -44.76 -14.95
N THR A 192 -3.29 -43.52 -14.51
CA THR A 192 -3.98 -42.99 -13.32
C THR A 192 -5.18 -42.16 -13.76
N LEU A 193 -6.35 -42.48 -13.20
CA LEU A 193 -7.59 -41.71 -13.34
C LEU A 193 -7.80 -40.93 -12.04
N GLY A 194 -7.82 -39.60 -12.11
CA GLY A 194 -8.27 -38.75 -11.02
C GLY A 194 -9.80 -38.80 -10.83
N PRO A 195 -10.32 -38.19 -9.76
CA PRO A 195 -11.76 -37.99 -9.57
C PRO A 195 -12.42 -37.34 -10.81
N GLY A 196 -13.37 -38.03 -11.42
CA GLY A 196 -14.10 -37.58 -12.62
C GLY A 196 -13.51 -38.05 -13.95
N ASP A 197 -12.31 -38.61 -13.97
CA ASP A 197 -11.67 -39.06 -15.21
C ASP A 197 -12.29 -40.35 -15.76
N SER A 198 -12.20 -40.52 -17.08
CA SER A 198 -12.58 -41.75 -17.78
C SER A 198 -11.53 -42.21 -18.78
N VAL A 199 -11.55 -43.49 -19.10
CA VAL A 199 -10.77 -44.09 -20.17
C VAL A 199 -11.52 -45.25 -20.82
N LEU A 200 -11.45 -45.35 -22.14
CA LEU A 200 -11.76 -46.53 -22.93
C LEU A 200 -10.43 -47.22 -23.26
N LEU A 201 -10.25 -48.45 -22.80
CA LEU A 201 -9.09 -49.28 -23.09
C LEU A 201 -9.49 -50.40 -24.04
N THR A 202 -8.91 -50.44 -25.23
CA THR A 202 -9.22 -51.46 -26.25
C THR A 202 -8.00 -52.33 -26.52
N GLY A 203 -8.18 -53.66 -26.53
CA GLY A 203 -7.12 -54.60 -26.85
C GLY A 203 -6.75 -54.56 -28.34
N VAL A 204 -5.44 -54.51 -28.65
CA VAL A 204 -4.91 -54.41 -30.01
C VAL A 204 -4.56 -55.81 -30.56
N ASN A 205 -5.59 -56.58 -30.88
CA ASN A 205 -5.52 -57.82 -31.67
C ASN A 205 -4.35 -58.78 -31.33
N ASN A 206 -4.22 -59.18 -30.07
CA ASN A 206 -3.17 -60.09 -29.58
C ASN A 206 -1.74 -59.55 -29.71
N SER A 207 -1.56 -58.22 -29.62
CA SER A 207 -0.24 -57.57 -29.71
C SER A 207 0.35 -57.22 -28.34
N SER A 208 -0.22 -57.70 -27.23
CA SER A 208 0.19 -57.33 -25.86
C SER A 208 0.11 -55.81 -25.62
N GLN A 209 -0.91 -55.18 -26.21
CA GLN A 209 -1.07 -53.72 -26.22
C GLN A 209 -2.52 -53.33 -26.02
N TRP A 210 -2.74 -52.36 -25.13
CA TRP A 210 -4.01 -51.68 -24.91
C TRP A 210 -3.92 -50.28 -25.49
N THR A 211 -4.89 -49.83 -26.29
CA THR A 211 -5.00 -48.42 -26.69
C THR A 211 -5.96 -47.68 -25.77
N ALA A 212 -5.55 -46.51 -25.28
CA ALA A 212 -6.35 -45.66 -24.41
C ALA A 212 -6.98 -44.49 -25.20
N ALA A 213 -8.29 -44.30 -25.02
CA ALA A 213 -9.02 -43.12 -25.45
C ALA A 213 -9.80 -42.52 -24.27
N GLY A 214 -10.00 -41.21 -24.21
CA GLY A 214 -10.73 -40.54 -23.12
C GLY A 214 -9.91 -39.52 -22.35
N ILE A 215 -10.42 -39.08 -21.21
CA ILE A 215 -9.88 -37.94 -20.46
C ILE A 215 -8.50 -38.27 -19.89
N ALA A 216 -8.31 -39.48 -19.37
CA ALA A 216 -7.06 -39.89 -18.72
C ALA A 216 -5.84 -39.88 -19.66
N GLN A 217 -6.03 -39.96 -21.00
CA GLN A 217 -4.93 -39.91 -21.97
C GLN A 217 -4.61 -38.49 -22.46
N LEU A 218 -5.47 -37.49 -22.20
CA LEU A 218 -5.27 -36.10 -22.64
C LEU A 218 -3.88 -35.53 -22.29
N PRO A 219 -3.32 -35.75 -21.08
CA PRO A 219 -1.98 -35.24 -20.74
C PRO A 219 -0.86 -35.71 -21.70
N TYR A 220 -1.07 -36.83 -22.41
CA TYR A 220 -0.14 -37.40 -23.37
C TYR A 220 -0.43 -36.98 -24.82
N ALA A 221 -1.53 -36.27 -25.07
CA ALA A 221 -1.89 -35.81 -26.39
C ALA A 221 -0.98 -34.66 -26.85
N ALA A 222 -0.55 -34.70 -28.11
CA ALA A 222 0.34 -33.67 -28.69
C ALA A 222 -0.23 -32.24 -28.60
N VAL A 223 -1.56 -32.10 -28.54
CA VAL A 223 -2.21 -30.79 -28.34
C VAL A 223 -1.89 -30.21 -26.96
N MET A 224 -1.78 -31.04 -25.92
CA MET A 224 -1.49 -30.61 -24.54
C MET A 224 -0.01 -30.30 -24.32
N SER A 225 0.87 -30.74 -25.22
CA SER A 225 2.31 -30.39 -25.23
C SER A 225 2.65 -29.26 -26.21
N GLY A 226 1.67 -28.74 -26.95
CA GLY A 226 1.89 -27.71 -27.94
C GLY A 226 2.15 -26.31 -27.37
N PRO A 227 2.08 -25.27 -28.22
CA PRO A 227 1.69 -23.91 -27.82
C PRO A 227 0.31 -24.01 -27.11
N ASN A 228 -0.51 -22.99 -26.86
CA ASN A 228 -1.79 -23.13 -26.11
C ASN A 228 -1.73 -23.70 -24.65
N PHE A 229 -0.88 -24.67 -24.30
CA PHE A 229 -0.81 -25.35 -22.99
C PHE A 229 0.59 -25.30 -22.34
N THR A 230 1.60 -24.81 -23.05
CA THR A 230 2.91 -24.46 -22.49
C THR A 230 2.98 -22.98 -22.12
N THR A 231 3.79 -22.63 -21.11
CA THR A 231 4.02 -21.24 -20.71
C THR A 231 4.55 -20.43 -21.89
N ALA A 232 3.81 -19.39 -22.27
CA ALA A 232 4.21 -18.51 -23.35
C ALA A 232 5.47 -17.69 -23.00
N ALA A 233 6.14 -17.20 -24.04
CA ALA A 233 7.25 -16.26 -23.89
C ALA A 233 6.80 -15.02 -23.09
N GLN A 234 7.75 -14.26 -22.54
CA GLN A 234 7.37 -13.00 -21.90
C GLN A 234 6.65 -12.12 -22.91
N PHE A 235 5.58 -11.45 -22.48
CA PHE A 235 4.88 -10.46 -23.30
C PHE A 235 4.22 -11.02 -24.58
N ASP A 236 3.96 -12.34 -24.64
CA ASP A 236 3.05 -12.93 -25.63
C ASP A 236 1.66 -12.28 -25.51
N SER A 237 1.15 -11.74 -26.61
CA SER A 237 -0.12 -11.01 -26.69
C SER A 237 -1.20 -11.75 -27.48
N SER A 238 -0.99 -13.05 -27.72
CA SER A 238 -1.98 -13.90 -28.39
C SER A 238 -3.18 -14.18 -27.49
N THR A 239 -4.24 -14.74 -28.08
CA THR A 239 -5.45 -15.17 -27.35
C THR A 239 -5.32 -16.55 -26.69
N ARG A 240 -4.09 -17.00 -26.42
CA ARG A 240 -3.80 -18.29 -25.77
C ARG A 240 -4.20 -18.26 -24.29
N LEU A 241 -4.52 -19.42 -23.72
CA LEU A 241 -4.74 -19.55 -22.28
C LEU A 241 -3.44 -19.19 -21.53
N ALA A 242 -3.55 -18.33 -20.51
CA ALA A 242 -2.41 -17.92 -19.70
C ALA A 242 -2.09 -18.99 -18.64
N THR A 243 -0.85 -19.48 -18.60
CA THR A 243 -0.38 -20.31 -17.48
C THR A 243 -0.20 -19.45 -16.23
N THR A 244 -0.26 -20.04 -15.04
CA THR A 244 -0.02 -19.33 -13.76
C THR A 244 1.36 -18.67 -13.72
N ALA A 245 2.38 -19.30 -14.32
CA ALA A 245 3.72 -18.74 -14.47
C ALA A 245 3.73 -17.49 -15.38
N PHE A 246 2.93 -17.44 -16.45
CA PHE A 246 2.78 -16.25 -17.28
C PHE A 246 2.09 -15.11 -16.52
N VAL A 247 1.03 -15.40 -15.76
CA VAL A 247 0.29 -14.41 -14.97
C VAL A 247 1.15 -13.80 -13.86
N GLN A 248 1.90 -14.61 -13.11
CA GLN A 248 2.79 -14.09 -12.06
C GLN A 248 3.81 -13.08 -12.60
N ARG A 249 4.37 -13.36 -13.78
CA ARG A 249 5.31 -12.45 -14.47
C ARG A 249 4.63 -11.16 -14.92
N ALA A 250 3.35 -11.21 -15.32
CA ALA A 250 2.61 -10.03 -15.78
C ALA A 250 2.18 -9.09 -14.62
N LEU A 251 1.91 -9.63 -13.42
CA LEU A 251 1.43 -8.87 -12.27
C LEU A 251 2.54 -8.13 -11.48
N GLY A 252 3.74 -7.98 -12.05
CA GLY A 252 4.84 -7.21 -11.44
C GLY A 252 5.77 -8.01 -10.52
N SER A 253 5.65 -9.35 -10.47
CA SER A 253 6.72 -10.18 -9.94
C SER A 253 7.82 -10.36 -10.98
N PHE A 254 9.08 -10.19 -10.59
CA PHE A 254 10.21 -10.56 -11.44
C PHE A 254 10.20 -12.07 -11.71
N SER A 255 10.67 -12.49 -12.88
CA SER A 255 10.78 -13.92 -13.24
C SER A 255 11.78 -14.69 -12.37
N GLY A 256 12.62 -13.96 -11.63
CA GLY A 256 13.54 -14.48 -10.63
C GLY A 256 14.54 -13.41 -10.16
N ILE A 257 15.39 -13.79 -9.20
CA ILE A 257 16.54 -12.99 -8.75
C ILE A 257 17.81 -13.69 -9.22
N LYS A 258 18.73 -12.93 -9.83
CA LYS A 258 20.08 -13.41 -10.17
C LYS A 258 21.12 -12.71 -9.30
N LEU A 259 22.05 -13.48 -8.76
CA LEU A 259 23.15 -12.95 -7.95
C LEU A 259 24.41 -12.77 -8.80
N VAL A 260 24.96 -11.56 -8.78
CA VAL A 260 26.31 -11.26 -9.27
C VAL A 260 27.20 -10.91 -8.06
N GLN A 261 28.31 -11.63 -7.89
CA GLN A 261 29.18 -11.48 -6.72
C GLN A 261 30.65 -11.32 -7.10
N SER A 262 31.21 -10.15 -6.79
CA SER A 262 32.65 -9.80 -6.91
C SER A 262 33.32 -10.02 -8.28
N THR A 263 32.57 -10.33 -9.34
CA THR A 263 33.12 -10.72 -10.65
C THR A 263 32.39 -9.99 -11.77
N ASN A 264 33.15 -9.56 -12.79
CA ASN A 264 32.57 -8.96 -13.99
C ASN A 264 31.69 -9.99 -14.71
N THR A 265 30.45 -9.61 -15.03
CA THR A 265 29.44 -10.52 -15.57
C THR A 265 28.79 -9.91 -16.81
N THR A 266 28.67 -10.69 -17.89
CA THR A 266 27.87 -10.31 -19.06
C THR A 266 26.53 -11.03 -18.98
N LEU A 267 25.45 -10.25 -19.00
CA LEU A 267 24.09 -10.77 -18.99
C LEU A 267 23.67 -11.20 -20.40
N ASP A 268 22.83 -12.22 -20.47
CA ASP A 268 22.19 -12.68 -21.71
C ASP A 268 20.69 -12.31 -21.73
N ALA A 269 19.98 -12.71 -22.78
CA ALA A 269 18.55 -12.43 -22.94
C ALA A 269 17.69 -12.97 -21.80
N THR A 270 18.18 -13.89 -20.96
CA THR A 270 17.43 -14.39 -19.80
C THR A 270 17.40 -13.40 -18.64
N ALA A 271 18.10 -12.26 -18.72
CA ALA A 271 18.08 -11.21 -17.71
C ALA A 271 16.85 -10.29 -17.81
N PHE A 272 16.18 -10.23 -18.96
CA PHE A 272 14.96 -9.44 -19.12
C PHE A 272 13.86 -9.93 -18.16
N GLY A 273 13.24 -8.99 -17.43
CA GLY A 273 12.22 -9.28 -16.43
C GLY A 273 12.74 -9.85 -15.10
N THR A 274 14.06 -9.85 -14.88
CA THR A 274 14.68 -10.31 -13.62
C THR A 274 15.16 -9.14 -12.76
N ALA A 275 15.34 -9.41 -11.46
CA ALA A 275 16.07 -8.52 -10.58
C ALA A 275 17.50 -9.05 -10.38
N ILE A 276 18.50 -8.18 -10.56
CA ILE A 276 19.92 -8.49 -10.40
C ILE A 276 20.39 -7.96 -9.06
N GLN A 277 20.68 -8.87 -8.13
CA GLN A 277 21.37 -8.55 -6.90
C GLN A 277 22.86 -8.46 -7.19
N ILE A 278 23.48 -7.34 -6.83
CA ILE A 278 24.93 -7.17 -6.92
C ILE A 278 25.50 -7.17 -5.50
N SER A 279 26.51 -8.00 -5.22
CA SER A 279 27.13 -8.12 -3.89
C SER A 279 28.65 -8.26 -3.96
N GLY A 280 29.32 -8.09 -2.81
CA GLY A 280 30.78 -8.21 -2.71
C GLY A 280 31.54 -6.98 -3.21
N SER A 281 32.73 -7.19 -3.76
CA SER A 281 33.62 -6.12 -4.24
C SER A 281 33.11 -5.47 -5.52
N SER A 282 33.62 -4.26 -5.84
CA SER A 282 33.32 -3.54 -7.09
C SER A 282 33.48 -4.42 -8.33
N CYS A 283 32.49 -4.42 -9.21
CA CYS A 283 32.50 -5.19 -10.45
C CYS A 283 31.72 -4.48 -11.57
N THR A 284 31.89 -4.96 -12.80
CA THR A 284 31.17 -4.48 -13.99
C THR A 284 30.16 -5.50 -14.46
N ILE A 285 28.90 -5.09 -14.61
CA ILE A 285 27.83 -5.89 -15.17
C ILE A 285 27.53 -5.35 -16.56
N THR A 286 27.79 -6.16 -17.58
CA THR A 286 27.49 -5.83 -18.97
C THR A 286 26.05 -6.28 -19.29
N LEU A 287 25.22 -5.35 -19.76
CA LEU A 287 23.82 -5.58 -20.15
C LEU A 287 23.71 -6.61 -21.29
N PRO A 288 22.57 -7.28 -21.48
CA PRO A 288 22.36 -8.07 -22.68
C PRO A 288 22.20 -7.18 -23.92
N SER A 289 22.33 -7.77 -25.10
CA SER A 289 21.94 -7.09 -26.35
C SER A 289 20.43 -6.82 -26.34
N GLY A 290 20.03 -5.57 -26.60
CA GLY A 290 18.63 -5.23 -26.82
C GLY A 290 18.14 -5.52 -28.24
N ASN A 291 19.03 -5.88 -29.18
CA ASN A 291 18.64 -6.31 -30.52
C ASN A 291 17.87 -7.63 -30.43
N GLY A 292 16.58 -7.62 -30.79
CA GLY A 292 15.66 -8.75 -30.65
C GLY A 292 14.91 -8.80 -29.32
N ALA A 293 15.16 -7.87 -28.39
CA ALA A 293 14.34 -7.70 -27.20
C ALA A 293 13.02 -6.99 -27.55
N GLN A 294 11.94 -7.35 -26.86
CA GLN A 294 10.66 -6.67 -27.02
C GLN A 294 10.75 -5.27 -26.37
N PRO A 295 10.23 -4.20 -27.02
CA PRO A 295 10.19 -2.88 -26.41
C PRO A 295 9.54 -2.92 -25.02
N GLY A 296 10.19 -2.32 -24.02
CA GLY A 296 9.75 -2.36 -22.62
C GLY A 296 10.38 -3.50 -21.81
N SER A 297 11.33 -4.24 -22.36
CA SER A 297 12.07 -5.26 -21.59
C SER A 297 12.93 -4.60 -20.51
N THR A 298 12.63 -4.87 -19.25
CA THR A 298 13.21 -4.17 -18.10
C THR A 298 14.10 -5.08 -17.25
N ILE A 299 15.18 -4.53 -16.70
CA ILE A 299 16.05 -5.17 -15.70
C ILE A 299 16.18 -4.24 -14.50
N ARG A 300 15.92 -4.76 -13.30
CA ARG A 300 16.17 -4.03 -12.05
C ARG A 300 17.49 -4.47 -11.44
N PHE A 301 18.32 -3.51 -11.05
CA PHE A 301 19.55 -3.75 -10.31
C PHE A 301 19.40 -3.19 -8.90
N TYR A 302 19.91 -3.92 -7.91
CA TYR A 302 20.01 -3.44 -6.55
C TYR A 302 21.36 -3.87 -5.95
N ALA A 303 22.15 -2.88 -5.57
CA ALA A 303 23.49 -3.06 -5.02
C ALA A 303 23.42 -3.29 -3.50
N GLN A 304 23.95 -4.42 -3.04
CA GLN A 304 24.03 -4.81 -1.61
C GLN A 304 25.39 -5.47 -1.34
N GLY A 305 26.49 -4.77 -1.58
CA GLY A 305 27.81 -5.31 -1.26
C GLY A 305 28.56 -4.49 -0.22
N ALA A 306 29.89 -4.53 -0.30
CA ALA A 306 30.73 -4.01 0.76
C ALA A 306 30.61 -2.47 0.89
N ALA A 307 30.78 -1.95 2.11
CA ALA A 307 30.82 -0.51 2.34
C ALA A 307 31.91 0.14 1.47
N GLY A 308 31.55 1.17 0.70
CA GLY A 308 32.45 1.86 -0.22
C GLY A 308 32.63 1.18 -1.60
N ALA A 309 31.98 0.05 -1.87
CA ALA A 309 32.01 -0.57 -3.19
C ALA A 309 31.14 0.21 -4.20
N THR A 310 31.55 0.16 -5.47
CA THR A 310 30.86 0.79 -6.60
C THR A 310 30.71 -0.22 -7.73
N TYR A 311 29.55 -0.25 -8.38
CA TYR A 311 29.22 -1.23 -9.41
C TYR A 311 28.92 -0.53 -10.73
N THR A 312 29.59 -0.96 -11.80
CA THR A 312 29.42 -0.36 -13.12
C THR A 312 28.44 -1.18 -13.94
N ILE A 313 27.30 -0.61 -14.29
CA ILE A 313 26.42 -1.16 -15.32
C ILE A 313 26.90 -0.65 -16.67
N LYS A 314 27.16 -1.56 -17.61
CA LYS A 314 27.77 -1.26 -18.90
C LYS A 314 26.88 -1.74 -20.05
N ALA A 315 26.62 -0.90 -21.03
CA ALA A 315 25.97 -1.30 -22.28
C ALA A 315 26.93 -2.13 -23.17
N VAL A 316 26.38 -3.09 -23.92
CA VAL A 316 27.14 -3.85 -24.93
C VAL A 316 27.57 -2.98 -26.11
N GLY A 317 28.57 -3.42 -26.88
CA GLY A 317 29.16 -2.65 -27.98
C GLY A 317 28.11 -2.05 -28.93
N GLY A 318 28.14 -0.72 -29.08
CA GLY A 318 27.21 0.06 -29.91
C GLY A 318 25.91 0.50 -29.20
N ALA A 319 25.63 -0.02 -28.01
CA ALA A 319 24.51 0.39 -27.17
C ALA A 319 24.89 1.51 -26.19
N PHE A 320 23.87 2.22 -25.70
CA PHE A 320 24.01 3.33 -24.75
C PHE A 320 22.95 3.28 -23.65
N ILE A 321 23.23 3.97 -22.56
CA ILE A 321 22.33 4.18 -21.42
C ILE A 321 21.86 5.64 -21.47
N TYR A 322 20.55 5.83 -21.54
CA TYR A 322 19.90 7.13 -21.71
C TYR A 322 19.23 7.57 -20.42
N ALA A 323 19.59 8.77 -19.95
CA ALA A 323 19.02 9.42 -18.76
C ALA A 323 19.22 10.95 -18.91
N PRO A 324 18.37 11.63 -19.70
CA PRO A 324 18.62 13.01 -20.11
C PRO A 324 18.56 13.99 -18.93
N GLY A 325 17.78 13.70 -17.88
CA GLY A 325 17.72 14.53 -16.67
C GLY A 325 19.04 14.48 -15.87
N ALA A 326 19.85 13.43 -16.06
CA ALA A 326 21.21 13.28 -15.53
C ALA A 326 22.28 13.73 -16.53
N GLY A 327 21.90 14.31 -17.69
CA GLY A 327 22.82 14.69 -18.75
C GLY A 327 23.41 13.51 -19.55
N MET A 328 22.83 12.31 -19.43
CA MET A 328 23.26 11.13 -20.20
C MET A 328 22.48 11.02 -21.51
N GLY A 329 23.19 11.22 -22.62
CA GLY A 329 22.66 11.11 -23.98
C GLY A 329 23.06 9.81 -24.68
N SER A 330 23.03 9.80 -26.01
CA SER A 330 23.29 8.61 -26.84
C SER A 330 24.75 8.13 -26.89
N SER A 331 25.67 8.81 -26.20
CA SER A 331 27.09 8.45 -26.11
C SER A 331 27.47 7.74 -24.81
N ASN A 332 26.60 7.72 -23.82
CA ASN A 332 26.89 7.19 -22.50
C ASN A 332 26.80 5.67 -22.52
N THR A 333 27.89 4.97 -22.21
CA THR A 333 27.94 3.50 -22.26
C THR A 333 27.94 2.84 -20.88
N THR A 334 28.03 3.64 -19.81
CA THR A 334 28.11 3.13 -18.44
C THR A 334 27.34 4.00 -17.47
N LEU A 335 26.86 3.36 -16.40
CA LEU A 335 26.23 3.97 -15.24
C LEU A 335 26.80 3.33 -13.97
N THR A 336 27.09 4.12 -12.94
CA THR A 336 27.69 3.63 -11.69
C THR A 336 26.69 3.65 -10.55
N LEU A 337 26.59 2.54 -9.82
CA LEU A 337 25.80 2.38 -8.61
C LEU A 337 26.73 2.36 -7.39
N ASN A 338 26.40 3.12 -6.35
CA ASN A 338 27.02 2.96 -5.03
C ASN A 338 26.36 1.80 -4.28
N ASN A 339 26.95 1.42 -3.14
CA ASN A 339 26.30 0.47 -2.25
C ASN A 339 24.91 0.97 -1.81
N ASN A 340 23.90 0.09 -1.84
CA ASN A 340 22.47 0.36 -1.62
C ASN A 340 21.76 1.16 -2.71
N ASP A 341 22.43 1.51 -3.82
CA ASP A 341 21.72 2.08 -4.95
C ASP A 341 20.88 1.03 -5.68
N THR A 342 19.77 1.51 -6.24
CA THR A 342 18.91 0.76 -7.13
C THR A 342 18.76 1.53 -8.45
N VAL A 343 18.69 0.79 -9.55
CA VAL A 343 18.36 1.36 -10.86
C VAL A 343 17.50 0.39 -11.65
N GLU A 344 16.57 0.92 -12.43
CA GLU A 344 15.76 0.17 -13.35
C GLU A 344 16.06 0.63 -14.78
N LEU A 345 16.48 -0.32 -15.62
CA LEU A 345 16.84 -0.07 -17.00
C LEU A 345 15.85 -0.76 -17.93
N THR A 346 15.23 0.01 -18.83
CA THR A 346 14.23 -0.46 -19.79
C THR A 346 14.75 -0.30 -21.21
N ASN A 347 14.74 -1.38 -21.99
CA ASN A 347 15.21 -1.36 -23.37
C ASN A 347 14.05 -1.02 -24.33
N ARG A 348 14.27 -0.10 -25.29
CA ARG A 348 13.26 0.30 -26.30
C ARG A 348 13.21 -0.62 -27.53
N SER A 349 13.82 -1.81 -27.45
CA SER A 349 14.33 -2.60 -28.58
C SER A 349 15.53 -1.93 -29.26
N GLY A 350 16.61 -2.69 -29.44
CA GLY A 350 17.84 -2.20 -30.06
C GLY A 350 18.90 -1.71 -29.06
N ASN A 351 19.60 -0.63 -29.42
CA ASN A 351 20.81 -0.16 -28.74
C ASN A 351 20.55 0.77 -27.54
N GLU A 352 19.31 1.15 -27.27
CA GLU A 352 18.96 2.15 -26.24
C GLU A 352 18.44 1.51 -24.95
N TRP A 353 19.02 1.92 -23.82
CA TRP A 353 18.60 1.54 -22.47
C TRP A 353 18.22 2.76 -21.65
N ASP A 354 16.93 2.94 -21.41
CA ASP A 354 16.39 4.05 -20.62
C ASP A 354 16.51 3.77 -19.12
N VAL A 355 17.03 4.73 -18.35
CA VAL A 355 16.85 4.74 -16.89
C VAL A 355 15.40 5.13 -16.59
N THR A 356 14.66 4.24 -15.97
CA THR A 356 13.19 4.39 -15.76
C THR A 356 12.77 4.37 -14.29
N GLY A 357 13.70 4.09 -13.38
CA GLY A 357 13.42 4.11 -11.95
C GLY A 357 14.63 3.75 -11.09
N GLY A 358 14.39 3.63 -9.79
CA GLY A 358 15.41 3.35 -8.76
C GLY A 358 15.93 4.60 -8.06
N SER A 359 16.70 4.43 -7.00
CA SER A 359 17.29 5.52 -6.22
C SER A 359 18.31 6.33 -7.02
N TRP A 360 18.95 5.70 -8.01
CA TRP A 360 19.95 6.36 -8.85
C TRP A 360 19.38 7.58 -9.59
N ILE A 361 18.12 7.54 -10.03
CA ILE A 361 17.50 8.68 -10.71
C ILE A 361 17.35 9.89 -9.77
N ILE A 362 17.10 9.62 -8.48
CA ILE A 362 16.87 10.66 -7.46
C ILE A 362 18.19 11.37 -7.13
N SER A 363 19.31 10.66 -7.14
CA SER A 363 20.63 11.22 -6.85
C SER A 363 21.28 11.93 -8.04
N ASN A 364 20.86 11.61 -9.28
CA ASN A 364 21.57 12.03 -10.48
C ASN A 364 20.73 12.92 -11.42
N GLU A 365 19.40 12.91 -11.32
CA GLU A 365 18.55 13.85 -12.03
C GLU A 365 18.08 14.99 -11.10
N ALA A 366 17.85 16.17 -11.67
CA ALA A 366 17.27 17.28 -10.92
C ALA A 366 15.80 16.99 -10.56
N VAL A 367 15.57 16.33 -9.42
CA VAL A 367 14.22 16.14 -8.89
C VAL A 367 13.71 17.47 -8.34
N THR A 368 12.83 18.12 -9.09
CA THR A 368 12.09 19.28 -8.59
C THR A 368 11.06 18.78 -7.59
N LEU A 369 11.25 19.08 -6.30
CA LEU A 369 10.24 18.78 -5.28
C LEU A 369 8.99 19.60 -5.57
N GLY A 370 7.86 18.91 -5.76
CA GLY A 370 6.58 19.56 -6.00
C GLY A 370 6.12 20.43 -4.82
N PRO A 371 5.14 21.33 -5.04
CA PRO A 371 4.69 22.30 -4.04
C PRO A 371 4.11 21.69 -2.75
N ASN A 372 3.81 20.38 -2.76
CA ASN A 372 3.20 19.65 -1.64
C ASN A 372 4.19 18.77 -0.87
N ALA A 373 5.50 18.92 -1.07
CA ALA A 373 6.50 18.15 -0.33
C ALA A 373 6.49 18.55 1.16
N THR A 374 6.09 17.64 2.04
CA THR A 374 6.12 17.82 3.50
C THR A 374 7.30 17.08 4.13
N GLY A 375 7.94 17.66 5.15
CA GLY A 375 9.03 17.04 5.90
C GLY A 375 8.83 17.21 7.41
N THR A 376 9.53 16.41 8.21
CA THR A 376 9.53 16.54 9.68
C THR A 376 10.30 17.79 10.10
N THR A 377 9.67 18.65 10.91
CA THR A 377 10.34 19.83 11.49
C THR A 377 11.41 19.38 12.48
N ALA A 378 12.65 19.82 12.24
CA ALA A 378 13.78 19.55 13.14
C ALA A 378 13.62 20.27 14.49
N ALA A 379 14.29 19.75 15.51
CA ALA A 379 14.34 20.40 16.83
C ALA A 379 15.17 21.69 16.77
N SER A 380 14.80 22.68 17.60
CA SER A 380 15.55 23.94 17.72
C SER A 380 17.05 23.70 17.96
N GLY A 381 17.92 24.37 17.20
CA GLY A 381 19.36 24.20 17.30
C GLY A 381 19.98 23.07 16.45
N ASP A 382 19.20 22.38 15.62
CA ASP A 382 19.72 21.43 14.61
C ASP A 382 20.58 22.18 13.56
N ASN A 383 21.84 21.75 13.40
CA ASN A 383 22.81 22.33 12.47
C ASN A 383 23.21 21.36 11.34
N SER A 384 22.43 20.30 11.13
CA SER A 384 22.66 19.36 10.03
C SER A 384 22.39 20.00 8.66
N THR A 385 22.93 19.39 7.61
CA THR A 385 22.74 19.83 6.21
C THR A 385 21.38 19.44 5.63
N LYS A 386 20.40 19.11 6.48
CA LYS A 386 19.05 18.73 6.04
C LYS A 386 18.28 19.95 5.52
N LEU A 387 17.31 19.70 4.65
CA LEU A 387 16.37 20.75 4.20
C LEU A 387 15.52 21.25 5.37
N ALA A 388 15.48 22.56 5.57
CA ALA A 388 14.71 23.20 6.65
C ALA A 388 13.23 23.35 6.28
N THR A 389 12.34 23.01 7.21
CA THR A 389 10.89 23.31 7.07
C THR A 389 10.61 24.79 7.36
N THR A 390 9.53 25.34 6.80
CA THR A 390 9.10 26.72 7.09
C THR A 390 8.86 26.95 8.59
N ALA A 391 8.31 25.96 9.31
CA ALA A 391 8.12 26.02 10.75
C ALA A 391 9.46 26.12 11.52
N TYR A 392 10.48 25.36 11.09
CA TYR A 392 11.82 25.45 11.67
C TYR A 392 12.43 26.85 11.49
N VAL A 393 12.33 27.39 10.27
CA VAL A 393 12.83 28.73 9.95
C VAL A 393 12.10 29.79 10.78
N GLN A 394 10.76 29.73 10.86
CA GLN A 394 9.97 30.69 11.63
C GLN A 394 10.29 30.67 13.13
N ALA A 395 10.52 29.50 13.71
CA ALA A 395 10.86 29.36 15.12
C ALA A 395 12.25 29.94 15.46
N ASN A 396 13.23 29.75 14.57
CA ASN A 396 14.62 30.13 14.85
C ASN A 396 14.98 31.56 14.39
N VAL A 397 14.34 32.09 13.34
CA VAL A 397 14.64 33.44 12.82
C VAL A 397 13.99 34.55 13.66
N ASN A 398 12.94 34.23 14.43
CA ASN A 398 12.15 35.24 15.14
C ASN A 398 12.39 35.31 16.67
N ALA A 399 13.30 34.52 17.25
CA ALA A 399 13.54 34.56 18.68
C ALA A 399 14.39 35.79 19.09
N GLY A 400 13.91 36.58 20.07
CA GLY A 400 14.68 37.70 20.63
C GLY A 400 14.79 38.96 19.75
N ARG A 401 13.86 39.16 18.81
CA ARG A 401 13.82 40.35 17.95
C ARG A 401 13.10 41.50 18.67
N LEU A 402 13.61 42.72 18.55
CA LEU A 402 12.85 43.92 18.92
C LEU A 402 11.63 44.05 18.00
N LEU A 403 10.45 44.08 18.60
CA LEU A 403 9.16 44.16 17.93
C LEU A 403 8.67 45.60 17.82
N ASN A 404 8.75 46.36 18.92
CA ASN A 404 8.22 47.72 19.00
C ASN A 404 8.86 48.50 20.17
N VAL A 405 8.74 49.83 20.15
CA VAL A 405 9.10 50.73 21.26
C VAL A 405 7.97 51.72 21.49
N GLN A 406 7.37 51.69 22.68
CA GLN A 406 6.30 52.61 23.08
C GLN A 406 6.81 53.63 24.10
N THR A 407 6.50 54.92 23.91
CA THR A 407 6.92 56.00 24.83
C THR A 407 5.70 56.72 25.40
N PHE A 408 5.71 56.91 26.72
CA PHE A 408 4.64 57.55 27.49
C PHE A 408 5.17 58.82 28.15
N THR A 409 4.74 59.98 27.66
CA THR A 409 4.95 61.31 28.26
C THR A 409 3.67 61.91 28.83
N SER A 410 2.54 61.20 28.68
CA SER A 410 1.24 61.46 29.28
C SER A 410 0.61 60.14 29.72
N SER A 411 -0.31 60.19 30.69
CA SER A 411 -0.97 58.99 31.22
C SER A 411 -1.83 58.30 30.14
N SER A 412 -1.67 56.98 30.01
CA SER A 412 -2.38 56.14 29.04
C SER A 412 -2.35 54.67 29.47
N THR A 413 -2.81 53.74 28.64
CA THR A 413 -2.69 52.30 28.87
C THR A 413 -1.70 51.70 27.88
N TYR A 414 -0.69 50.99 28.40
CA TYR A 414 0.21 50.18 27.60
C TYR A 414 -0.49 48.90 27.15
N THR A 415 -0.52 48.66 25.84
CA THR A 415 -1.03 47.43 25.24
C THR A 415 0.12 46.78 24.47
N ASN A 416 0.46 45.53 24.78
CA ASN A 416 1.57 44.84 24.15
C ASN A 416 1.28 44.50 22.68
N THR A 417 2.29 44.64 21.82
CA THR A 417 2.18 44.16 20.43
C THR A 417 1.99 42.64 20.41
N PRO A 418 1.16 42.07 19.51
CA PRO A 418 1.09 40.62 19.36
C PRO A 418 2.46 39.99 19.11
N GLY A 419 2.80 38.95 19.90
CA GLY A 419 4.09 38.27 19.84
C GLY A 419 5.14 38.74 20.86
N THR A 420 4.85 39.76 21.68
CA THR A 420 5.75 40.19 22.75
C THR A 420 5.81 39.16 23.89
N ASN A 421 7.00 38.61 24.13
CA ASN A 421 7.27 37.68 25.24
C ASN A 421 8.15 38.29 26.35
N LYS A 422 8.77 39.44 26.08
CA LYS A 422 9.66 40.14 27.02
C LYS A 422 9.60 41.65 26.79
N ILE A 423 9.62 42.45 27.86
CA ILE A 423 9.66 43.93 27.78
C ILE A 423 10.77 44.54 28.63
N ARG A 424 11.37 45.63 28.15
CA ARG A 424 12.29 46.49 28.92
C ARG A 424 11.61 47.82 29.20
N VAL A 425 11.38 48.15 30.46
CA VAL A 425 10.74 49.38 30.90
C VAL A 425 11.79 50.31 31.48
N ARG A 426 11.99 51.45 30.82
CA ARG A 426 12.84 52.55 31.29
C ARG A 426 11.97 53.71 31.72
N GLY A 427 12.16 54.21 32.93
CA GLY A 427 11.32 55.26 33.48
C GLY A 427 12.12 56.32 34.21
N ARG A 428 11.70 57.58 34.07
CA ARG A 428 12.21 58.69 34.87
C ARG A 428 11.06 59.42 35.56
N GLY A 429 11.18 59.61 36.87
CA GLY A 429 10.19 60.31 37.68
C GLY A 429 10.24 61.82 37.46
N THR A 430 9.24 62.53 37.99
CA THR A 430 9.15 64.00 37.88
C THR A 430 10.16 64.67 38.82
N GLY A 431 10.65 65.85 38.47
CA GLY A 431 11.44 66.69 39.38
C GLY A 431 10.59 67.54 40.33
N GLY A 432 11.19 67.98 41.43
CA GLY A 432 10.61 68.93 42.37
C GLY A 432 10.74 70.38 41.90
N GLY A 433 9.77 71.22 42.26
CA GLY A 433 9.81 72.66 42.04
C GLY A 433 10.67 73.37 43.08
N SER A 434 11.11 74.59 42.78
CA SER A 434 11.80 75.44 43.75
C SER A 434 10.84 76.42 44.42
N ALA A 435 11.15 76.83 45.65
CA ALA A 435 10.41 77.82 46.40
C ALA A 435 10.46 79.21 45.75
N GLY A 436 9.44 80.01 46.06
CA GLY A 436 9.44 81.45 45.80
C GLY A 436 10.42 82.19 46.70
N VAL A 437 10.78 83.39 46.27
CA VAL A 437 11.63 84.31 47.02
C VAL A 437 10.77 85.48 47.52
N PRO A 438 10.72 85.75 48.83
CA PRO A 438 9.98 86.89 49.38
C PRO A 438 10.61 88.24 48.99
N SER A 439 9.80 89.30 49.05
CA SER A 439 10.29 90.67 48.93
C SER A 439 11.21 91.04 50.09
N THR A 440 12.17 91.91 49.86
CA THR A 440 13.20 92.30 50.84
C THR A 440 13.12 93.79 51.16
N SER A 441 13.43 94.15 52.41
CA SER A 441 13.62 95.56 52.80
C SER A 441 15.03 96.07 52.48
N SER A 442 15.35 97.30 52.89
CA SER A 442 16.67 97.92 52.69
C SER A 442 17.82 97.23 53.44
N THR A 443 17.54 96.32 54.37
CA THR A 443 18.56 95.57 55.14
C THR A 443 18.50 94.05 54.92
N GLN A 444 17.56 93.57 54.11
CA GLN A 444 17.31 92.13 53.94
C GLN A 444 17.70 91.63 52.55
N VAL A 445 18.00 90.34 52.50
CA VAL A 445 18.16 89.51 51.30
C VAL A 445 17.26 88.29 51.41
N ALA A 446 17.04 87.60 50.30
CA ALA A 446 16.28 86.36 50.28
C ALA A 446 16.82 85.41 49.20
N ALA A 447 16.63 84.11 49.38
CA ALA A 447 16.95 83.10 48.39
C ALA A 447 16.03 81.90 48.49
N ALA A 448 16.01 81.09 47.44
CA ALA A 448 15.41 79.77 47.42
C ALA A 448 16.48 78.73 47.03
N GLY A 449 16.43 77.55 47.66
CA GLY A 449 17.18 76.39 47.16
C GLY A 449 16.51 75.81 45.91
N GLY A 450 17.26 74.99 45.16
CA GLY A 450 16.68 74.26 44.03
C GLY A 450 15.83 73.08 44.49
N GLY A 451 14.87 72.65 43.66
CA GLY A 451 14.12 71.41 43.88
C GLY A 451 14.99 70.18 43.61
N GLY A 452 14.65 69.05 44.21
CA GLY A 452 15.32 67.76 43.99
C GLY A 452 14.93 67.13 42.65
N GLY A 453 15.83 66.32 42.08
CA GLY A 453 15.54 65.54 40.89
C GLY A 453 14.63 64.35 41.17
N GLY A 454 14.00 63.81 40.12
CA GLY A 454 13.26 62.56 40.14
C GLY A 454 14.16 61.33 39.88
N PRO A 455 13.75 60.14 40.34
CA PRO A 455 14.49 58.90 40.20
C PRO A 455 14.46 58.35 38.77
N TYR A 456 15.34 57.39 38.49
CA TYR A 456 15.40 56.64 37.23
C TYR A 456 15.39 55.12 37.50
N ILE A 457 14.79 54.35 36.60
CA ILE A 457 14.82 52.89 36.65
C ILE A 457 14.82 52.28 35.24
N ASP A 458 15.48 51.13 35.09
CA ASP A 458 15.53 50.30 33.88
C ASP A 458 15.34 48.84 34.28
N VAL A 459 14.29 48.18 33.77
CA VAL A 459 13.87 46.85 34.26
C VAL A 459 13.41 45.96 33.12
N TRP A 460 13.83 44.70 33.13
CA TRP A 460 13.28 43.65 32.28
C TRP A 460 12.13 42.90 32.94
N PHE A 461 11.07 42.66 32.19
CA PHE A 461 9.96 41.78 32.58
C PHE A 461 9.73 40.68 31.54
N THR A 462 9.45 39.47 32.01
CA THR A 462 9.04 38.32 31.18
C THR A 462 7.59 37.90 31.45
N SER A 463 6.91 38.56 32.40
CA SER A 463 5.50 38.35 32.73
C SER A 463 4.91 39.58 33.43
N GLY A 464 3.60 39.59 33.68
CA GLY A 464 2.91 40.66 34.44
C GLY A 464 2.51 41.89 33.63
N PHE A 465 2.77 41.91 32.33
CA PHE A 465 2.46 43.03 31.41
C PHE A 465 1.37 42.73 30.38
N THR A 466 0.69 41.59 30.50
CA THR A 466 -0.42 41.18 29.62
C THR A 466 -1.75 41.74 30.14
N GLY A 467 -2.68 42.07 29.24
CA GLY A 467 -4.03 42.54 29.61
C GLY A 467 -4.20 44.06 29.76
N GLY A 468 -3.21 44.84 29.35
CA GLY A 468 -3.24 46.30 29.41
C GLY A 468 -2.69 46.84 30.74
N VAL A 469 -1.53 47.49 30.71
CA VAL A 469 -0.88 48.03 31.92
C VAL A 469 -1.16 49.54 32.00
N PRO A 470 -1.80 50.05 33.07
CA PRO A 470 -2.04 51.48 33.20
C PRO A 470 -0.72 52.23 33.44
N VAL A 471 -0.43 53.23 32.61
CA VAL A 471 0.73 54.10 32.74
C VAL A 471 0.29 55.46 33.27
N THR A 472 0.73 55.81 34.46
CA THR A 472 0.45 57.11 35.10
C THR A 472 1.70 57.97 35.03
N ILE A 473 1.58 59.13 34.41
CA ILE A 473 2.61 60.17 34.43
C ILE A 473 2.23 61.19 35.51
N GLY A 474 3.04 61.28 36.55
CA GLY A 474 2.85 62.24 37.63
C GLY A 474 3.02 63.68 37.14
N ALA A 475 2.35 64.62 37.82
CA ALA A 475 2.51 66.05 37.52
C ALA A 475 3.90 66.55 37.98
N PRO A 476 4.56 67.44 37.22
CA PRO A 476 5.82 68.04 37.67
C PRO A 476 5.63 68.86 38.95
N GLY A 477 6.69 68.99 39.76
CA GLY A 477 6.66 69.83 40.95
C GLY A 477 6.36 71.29 40.60
N THR A 478 5.35 71.88 41.23
CA THR A 478 4.92 73.24 40.93
C THR A 478 5.95 74.28 41.37
N ALA A 479 6.09 75.36 40.60
CA ALA A 479 6.87 76.51 41.04
C ALA A 479 6.24 77.13 42.30
N GLY A 480 7.06 77.47 43.30
CA GLY A 480 6.60 78.29 44.41
C GLY A 480 6.16 79.66 43.88
N ALA A 481 4.94 80.08 44.23
CA ALA A 481 4.45 81.40 43.87
C ALA A 481 5.37 82.48 44.45
N ALA A 482 5.44 83.65 43.80
CA ALA A 482 6.27 84.76 44.29
C ALA A 482 5.93 85.09 45.75
N GLY A 483 6.93 85.11 46.62
CA GLY A 483 6.73 85.23 48.08
C GLY A 483 7.24 84.03 48.86
N LEU A 484 6.79 83.91 50.10
CA LEU A 484 7.15 82.81 51.02
C LEU A 484 6.33 81.55 50.73
N ASN A 485 6.55 80.93 49.57
CA ASN A 485 5.81 79.74 49.13
C ASN A 485 6.76 78.62 48.74
N ASN A 486 6.51 77.41 49.24
CA ASN A 486 7.34 76.24 48.94
C ASN A 486 7.27 75.84 47.47
N GLY A 487 8.32 75.18 46.98
CA GLY A 487 8.25 74.42 45.74
C GLY A 487 7.40 73.17 45.94
N GLY A 488 6.60 72.82 44.94
CA GLY A 488 5.81 71.59 44.98
C GLY A 488 6.67 70.35 44.76
N ASN A 489 6.33 69.25 45.43
CA ASN A 489 6.89 67.93 45.11
C ASN A 489 6.41 67.46 43.74
N GLY A 490 7.26 66.74 43.03
CA GLY A 490 6.85 66.00 41.84
C GLY A 490 5.87 64.88 42.18
N GLY A 491 4.90 64.63 41.30
CA GLY A 491 3.94 63.56 41.42
C GLY A 491 4.53 62.18 41.09
N THR A 492 4.03 61.15 41.76
CA THR A 492 4.43 59.76 41.49
C THR A 492 4.01 59.33 40.08
N SER A 493 4.93 58.67 39.36
CA SER A 493 4.66 58.05 38.05
C SER A 493 4.73 56.53 38.17
N THR A 494 3.80 55.81 37.53
CA THR A 494 3.69 54.34 37.65
C THR A 494 3.52 53.67 36.29
N PHE A 495 4.15 52.51 36.11
CA PHE A 495 3.85 51.56 35.05
C PHE A 495 3.14 50.36 35.68
N GLY A 496 1.81 50.45 35.79
CA GLY A 496 0.98 49.54 36.56
C GLY A 496 1.46 49.39 38.00
N SER A 497 1.34 48.16 38.52
CA SER A 497 2.01 47.75 39.75
C SER A 497 3.46 47.33 39.55
N LEU A 498 3.96 47.34 38.30
CA LEU A 498 5.28 46.79 37.96
C LEU A 498 6.41 47.75 38.30
N VAL A 499 6.21 49.06 38.10
CA VAL A 499 7.21 50.10 38.39
C VAL A 499 6.55 51.32 39.03
N THR A 500 7.18 51.85 40.08
CA THR A 500 6.79 53.12 40.72
C THR A 500 8.00 54.05 40.83
N LEU A 501 7.82 55.31 40.43
CA LEU A 501 8.81 56.37 40.47
C LEU A 501 8.28 57.53 41.33
N PRO A 502 8.70 57.62 42.61
CA PRO A 502 8.35 58.75 43.47
C PRO A 502 8.92 60.05 42.90
N GLY A 503 8.15 61.14 42.86
CA GLY A 503 8.67 62.41 42.33
C GLY A 503 9.75 63.04 43.23
N GLY A 504 10.50 63.99 42.66
CA GLY A 504 11.51 64.78 43.36
C GLY A 504 10.89 65.73 44.39
N VAL A 505 11.63 66.04 45.45
CA VAL A 505 11.15 66.85 46.58
C VAL A 505 11.32 68.34 46.26
N GLY A 506 10.28 69.14 46.46
CA GLY A 506 10.35 70.59 46.29
C GLY A 506 11.16 71.28 47.40
N SER A 507 11.74 72.44 47.12
CA SER A 507 12.48 73.18 48.16
C SER A 507 11.56 73.96 49.10
N ALA A 508 11.99 74.14 50.35
CA ALA A 508 11.27 74.92 51.34
C ALA A 508 11.52 76.43 51.17
N ALA A 509 10.48 77.23 51.37
CA ALA A 509 10.60 78.68 51.34
C ALA A 509 11.36 79.19 52.56
N THR A 510 12.22 80.18 52.36
CA THR A 510 13.02 80.80 53.42
C THR A 510 12.61 82.27 53.55
N ALA A 511 12.33 82.71 54.78
CA ALA A 511 11.95 84.10 55.05
C ALA A 511 13.11 85.06 54.72
N ALA A 512 12.78 86.30 54.31
CA ALA A 512 13.79 87.34 54.08
C ALA A 512 14.52 87.69 55.39
N GLY A 513 15.84 87.86 55.32
CA GLY A 513 16.70 88.06 56.49
C GLY A 513 17.95 88.88 56.19
N VAL A 514 18.74 89.21 57.20
CA VAL A 514 20.02 89.94 57.02
C VAL A 514 21.09 88.96 56.51
N PRO A 515 21.97 89.36 55.56
CA PRO A 515 23.06 88.50 55.11
C PRO A 515 24.04 88.11 56.24
N PRO A 516 24.62 86.89 56.24
CA PRO A 516 24.45 85.84 55.22
C PRO A 516 23.16 85.04 55.42
N LEU A 517 22.49 84.69 54.32
CA LEU A 517 21.29 83.87 54.29
C LEU A 517 21.51 82.60 53.46
N ILE A 518 21.10 81.45 54.00
CA ILE A 518 21.12 80.15 53.32
C ILE A 518 19.68 79.62 53.26
N ALA A 519 19.23 79.29 52.06
CA ALA A 519 17.90 78.75 51.80
C ALA A 519 17.97 77.24 51.55
N GLY A 520 17.10 76.49 52.23
CA GLY A 520 17.05 75.03 52.14
C GLY A 520 16.70 74.54 50.74
N ALA A 521 17.31 73.43 50.33
CA ALA A 521 17.07 72.78 49.04
C ALA A 521 16.07 71.62 49.16
N GLY A 522 15.51 71.21 48.02
CA GLY A 522 14.77 69.96 47.92
C GLY A 522 15.72 68.79 48.17
N THR A 523 15.27 67.81 48.97
CA THR A 523 16.08 66.64 49.31
C THR A 523 16.13 65.64 48.16
N ILE A 524 16.96 64.60 48.33
CA ILE A 524 16.99 63.43 47.46
C ILE A 524 15.58 62.81 47.33
N SER A 525 15.25 62.24 46.17
CA SER A 525 13.95 61.56 45.99
C SER A 525 13.88 60.27 46.78
N SER A 526 12.67 59.76 47.03
CA SER A 526 12.51 58.37 47.48
C SER A 526 12.99 57.38 46.39
N PRO A 527 13.48 56.19 46.75
CA PRO A 527 13.89 55.16 45.78
C PRO A 527 12.75 54.72 44.87
N PRO A 528 13.02 54.51 43.57
CA PRO A 528 12.06 53.85 42.69
C PRO A 528 11.93 52.37 43.05
N THR A 529 10.80 51.76 42.73
CA THR A 529 10.54 50.34 43.02
C THR A 529 10.09 49.59 41.77
N ALA A 530 10.52 48.33 41.64
CA ALA A 530 10.00 47.41 40.63
C ALA A 530 9.60 46.06 41.26
N THR A 531 8.53 45.45 40.75
CA THR A 531 8.01 44.15 41.25
C THR A 531 7.87 43.16 40.10
N GLY A 532 8.49 41.97 40.23
CA GLY A 532 8.38 40.89 39.24
C GLY A 532 9.31 41.00 38.02
N GLY A 533 10.28 41.92 38.05
CA GLY A 533 11.26 42.13 36.98
C GLY A 533 12.71 42.13 37.46
N ILE A 534 13.65 42.07 36.52
CA ILE A 534 15.09 42.17 36.75
C ILE A 534 15.52 43.61 36.54
N ILE A 535 15.91 44.29 37.62
CA ILE A 535 16.42 45.67 37.58
C ILE A 535 17.82 45.66 36.96
N LEU A 536 17.98 46.42 35.87
CA LEU A 536 19.26 46.67 35.22
C LEU A 536 19.95 47.90 35.79
N ASP A 537 19.16 48.94 36.09
CA ASP A 537 19.63 50.20 36.66
C ASP A 537 18.51 50.82 37.52
N SER A 538 18.89 51.47 38.61
CA SER A 538 17.98 52.13 39.55
C SER A 538 18.74 53.17 40.36
N ALA A 539 18.29 54.42 40.28
CA ALA A 539 18.90 55.54 40.98
C ALA A 539 17.86 56.53 41.48
N VAL A 540 18.12 57.11 42.65
CA VAL A 540 17.37 58.24 43.21
C VAL A 540 17.78 59.54 42.52
N GLY A 541 16.86 60.49 42.41
CA GLY A 541 17.19 61.84 41.94
C GLY A 541 17.96 62.61 43.00
N GLY A 542 18.96 63.38 42.59
CA GLY A 542 19.84 64.12 43.49
C GLY A 542 19.13 65.29 44.18
N PRO A 543 19.61 65.73 45.36
CA PRO A 543 19.10 66.93 46.00
C PRO A 543 19.37 68.17 45.15
N GLY A 544 18.58 69.23 45.34
CA GLY A 544 18.94 70.55 44.84
C GLY A 544 20.11 71.14 45.65
N SER A 545 20.75 72.17 45.11
CA SER A 545 21.71 72.97 45.87
C SER A 545 20.99 73.99 46.75
N VAL A 546 21.61 74.39 47.85
CA VAL A 546 21.12 75.49 48.69
C VAL A 546 21.24 76.83 47.97
N GLY A 547 20.30 77.75 48.22
CA GLY A 547 20.45 79.15 47.81
C GLY A 547 21.28 79.91 48.82
N GLN A 548 22.17 80.80 48.38
CA GLN A 548 23.11 81.49 49.26
C GLN A 548 23.21 82.97 48.90
N VAL A 549 23.10 83.83 49.91
CA VAL A 549 23.32 85.28 49.76
C VAL A 549 24.23 85.78 50.86
N PHE A 550 25.44 86.22 50.51
CA PHE A 550 26.45 86.68 51.46
C PHE A 550 26.41 88.20 51.68
N ALA A 551 25.95 88.94 50.67
CA ALA A 551 25.70 90.38 50.76
C ALA A 551 24.70 90.82 49.66
N SER A 552 24.24 92.07 49.72
CA SER A 552 23.53 92.70 48.59
C SER A 552 24.41 92.66 47.33
N GLY A 553 23.85 92.21 46.20
CA GLY A 553 24.59 92.02 44.94
C GLY A 553 25.50 90.79 44.88
N ALA A 554 25.66 90.04 45.98
CA ALA A 554 26.50 88.84 46.06
C ALA A 554 25.70 87.63 46.59
N GLY A 555 24.89 87.04 45.70
CA GLY A 555 24.12 85.84 46.00
C GLY A 555 23.59 85.13 44.75
N VAL A 556 23.30 83.85 44.93
CA VAL A 556 22.77 82.96 43.89
C VAL A 556 21.73 82.03 44.52
N GLY A 557 20.65 81.75 43.81
CA GLY A 557 19.71 80.70 44.18
C GLY A 557 20.35 79.32 44.04
N GLY A 558 19.69 78.29 44.55
CA GLY A 558 20.21 76.92 44.45
C GLY A 558 20.03 76.32 43.05
N ASP A 559 20.99 75.53 42.58
CA ASP A 559 20.84 74.70 41.38
C ASP A 559 19.76 73.63 41.57
N GLY A 560 19.07 73.28 40.48
CA GLY A 560 18.15 72.15 40.47
C GLY A 560 18.87 70.81 40.57
N GLY A 561 18.28 69.88 41.30
CA GLY A 561 18.82 68.53 41.47
C GLY A 561 18.86 67.73 40.17
N ALA A 562 19.90 66.93 40.01
CA ALA A 562 20.05 66.04 38.85
C ALA A 562 19.02 64.90 38.89
N SER A 563 18.55 64.45 37.72
CA SER A 563 17.73 63.23 37.65
C SER A 563 18.55 61.99 38.02
N GLY A 564 17.89 60.87 38.33
CA GLY A 564 18.56 59.62 38.72
C GLY A 564 19.55 59.08 37.68
N ASP A 565 19.34 59.35 36.39
CA ASP A 565 20.27 59.01 35.31
C ASP A 565 21.35 60.08 35.05
N GLY A 566 21.48 61.06 35.94
CA GLY A 566 22.58 62.03 35.94
C GLY A 566 22.40 63.25 35.05
N ARG A 567 21.18 63.58 34.57
CA ARG A 567 20.97 64.84 33.83
C ARG A 567 21.00 66.03 34.79
N PRO A 568 21.81 67.07 34.54
CA PRO A 568 21.94 68.19 35.46
C PRO A 568 20.66 69.04 35.48
N GLY A 569 20.26 69.50 36.65
CA GLY A 569 19.26 70.54 36.77
C GLY A 569 19.79 71.91 36.33
N PRO A 570 18.90 72.89 36.09
CA PRO A 570 19.31 74.24 35.74
C PRO A 570 20.11 74.88 36.87
N GLY A 571 21.07 75.74 36.49
CA GLY A 571 21.85 76.51 37.47
C GLY A 571 21.00 77.52 38.24
N GLY A 572 21.43 77.79 39.46
CA GLY A 572 20.92 78.82 40.34
C GLY A 572 20.96 80.21 39.71
N ARG A 573 20.02 81.08 40.11
CA ARG A 573 19.91 82.42 39.52
C ARG A 573 20.44 83.51 40.44
N ILE A 574 21.18 84.45 39.85
CA ILE A 574 21.70 85.65 40.51
C ILE A 574 20.56 86.51 41.06
N GLN A 575 20.89 87.47 41.93
CA GLN A 575 19.89 88.32 42.58
C GLN A 575 19.00 89.08 41.57
N GLY A 576 17.70 89.14 41.86
CA GLY A 576 16.69 89.80 41.03
C GLY A 576 16.06 88.92 39.95
N GLN A 577 16.49 87.65 39.84
CA GLN A 577 16.00 86.70 38.83
C GLN A 577 15.18 85.57 39.48
N PRO A 578 13.99 85.24 38.92
CA PRO A 578 13.19 84.13 39.41
C PRO A 578 13.88 82.78 39.19
N GLY A 579 13.42 81.75 39.91
CA GLY A 579 13.88 80.38 39.70
C GLY A 579 13.61 79.91 38.27
N THR A 580 14.48 79.06 37.73
CA THR A 580 14.29 78.53 36.37
C THR A 580 13.63 77.17 36.37
N PRO A 581 12.59 76.97 35.56
CA PRO A 581 12.01 75.65 35.36
C PRO A 581 13.05 74.63 34.87
N ALA A 582 12.82 73.37 35.19
CA ALA A 582 13.64 72.27 34.74
C ALA A 582 13.80 72.26 33.20
N GLN A 583 15.03 72.02 32.74
CA GLN A 583 15.36 71.97 31.30
C GLN A 583 15.33 70.54 30.74
N SER A 584 15.17 69.53 31.60
CA SER A 584 15.10 68.13 31.23
C SER A 584 14.09 67.38 32.10
N SER A 585 13.51 66.31 31.57
CA SER A 585 12.62 65.42 32.31
C SER A 585 13.31 64.90 33.57
N GLY A 586 12.56 64.88 34.68
CA GLY A 586 13.03 64.45 35.99
C GLY A 586 14.11 65.30 36.65
N THR A 587 14.50 66.44 36.11
CA THR A 587 15.42 67.35 36.81
C THR A 587 14.64 68.30 37.73
N GLY A 588 15.22 68.66 38.88
CA GLY A 588 14.64 69.66 39.77
C GLY A 588 14.76 71.07 39.19
N ALA A 589 13.94 72.01 39.65
CA ALA A 589 14.04 73.42 39.24
C ALA A 589 15.11 74.19 40.03
N SER A 590 15.64 75.28 39.48
CA SER A 590 16.58 76.14 40.23
C SER A 590 15.85 77.18 41.06
N GLY A 591 16.45 77.58 42.18
CA GLY A 591 15.98 78.68 43.02
C GLY A 591 16.39 80.04 42.48
N GLY A 592 15.62 81.06 42.87
CA GLY A 592 15.97 82.46 42.68
C GLY A 592 16.70 83.04 43.90
N SER A 593 17.18 84.27 43.78
CA SER A 593 17.67 85.05 44.90
C SER A 593 17.32 86.53 44.75
N GLN A 594 17.33 87.28 45.86
CA GLN A 594 16.96 88.69 45.87
C GLN A 594 17.86 89.51 46.80
N GLY A 595 18.27 90.68 46.29
CA GLY A 595 19.05 91.68 47.00
C GLY A 595 18.19 92.63 47.81
N ASN A 596 18.76 93.70 48.36
CA ASN A 596 18.01 94.67 49.16
C ASN A 596 16.96 95.40 48.32
N THR A 597 15.82 95.76 48.93
CA THR A 597 14.70 96.49 48.28
C THR A 597 14.09 95.80 47.05
N GLY A 598 14.25 94.48 46.93
CA GLY A 598 13.80 93.72 45.78
C GLY A 598 12.38 93.18 45.93
N GLY A 599 11.64 93.11 44.80
CA GLY A 599 10.31 92.50 44.74
C GLY A 599 10.33 90.98 44.93
N ALA A 600 9.18 90.39 45.24
CA ALA A 600 9.03 88.94 45.34
C ALA A 600 9.20 88.27 43.97
N LEU A 601 9.83 87.10 43.93
CA LEU A 601 10.12 86.35 42.71
C LEU A 601 9.56 84.93 42.81
N SER A 602 9.04 84.39 41.71
CA SER A 602 8.58 82.99 41.67
C SER A 602 9.76 82.01 41.65
N GLY A 603 9.51 80.79 42.11
CA GLY A 603 10.38 79.65 41.84
C GLY A 603 10.24 79.14 40.39
N GLY A 604 10.84 77.99 40.12
CA GLY A 604 10.73 77.24 38.88
C GLY A 604 9.99 75.92 39.07
N ALA A 605 9.36 75.42 38.00
CA ALA A 605 8.68 74.13 38.01
C ALA A 605 9.65 72.98 37.67
N GLY A 606 9.44 71.81 38.29
CA GLY A 606 10.25 70.61 38.06
C GLY A 606 10.02 69.96 36.69
N GLY A 607 10.88 69.00 36.34
CA GLY A 607 10.83 68.32 35.05
C GLY A 607 9.74 67.25 34.98
N ASN A 608 9.14 67.05 33.80
CA ASN A 608 8.16 66.00 33.55
C ASN A 608 8.75 64.58 33.70
N ALA A 609 7.89 63.59 33.93
CA ALA A 609 8.26 62.17 33.90
C ALA A 609 8.05 61.54 32.51
N TYR A 610 8.60 60.34 32.30
CA TYR A 610 8.27 59.51 31.14
C TYR A 610 8.54 58.02 31.41
N PHE A 611 7.93 57.16 30.59
CA PHE A 611 8.31 55.75 30.44
C PHE A 611 8.59 55.41 28.97
N ILE A 612 9.55 54.53 28.72
CA ILE A 612 9.85 53.91 27.42
C ILE A 612 9.77 52.39 27.63
N VAL A 613 9.00 51.72 26.79
CA VAL A 613 8.81 50.26 26.82
C VAL A 613 9.28 49.67 25.51
N GLU A 614 10.36 48.88 25.55
CA GLU A 614 10.83 48.10 24.41
C GLU A 614 10.24 46.69 24.47
N GLU A 615 9.73 46.18 23.35
CA GLU A 615 9.03 44.91 23.27
C GLU A 615 9.80 43.91 22.42
N TRP A 616 9.96 42.68 22.91
CA TRP A 616 10.81 41.66 22.29
C TRP A 616 10.05 40.32 22.16
N SER A 617 10.31 39.59 21.07
CA SER A 617 9.74 38.26 20.80
C SER A 617 10.40 37.12 21.57
#